data_AF-A0A7V8Z200-F1
#
_entry.id   AF-A0A7V8Z200-F1
#
_cell.length_a   1.000
_cell.length_b   1.000
_cell.length_c   1.000
_cell.angle_alpha   90.00
_cell.angle_beta   90.00
_cell.angle_gamma   90.00
#
_symmetry.space_group_name_H-M   'P 1'
#
loop_
_entity.id
_entity.type
_entity.pdbx_description
1 polymer ?
#
loop_
_entity_poly.entity_id
_entity_poly.type
_entity_poly.pdbx_seq_one_letter_code
_entity_poly.pdbx_strand_id
1 'polypeptide(L)'
;MDQAGYAYRCRAVADALAAGYRPYVERVLAGRGLDAGAVEDAVHSGARMLAASLATWSGLPALRQRATPMELFREALAPPTNALLALGVAPAPRDQPSMRTVPGDLFDLAPASAQDLGDDVWRAMVAWGIARAEAVAGVVPAPPGVPAGHRVALVSTDLMDRSKVAAAAEAAGIELAVWRNPGSVAAGLGSSPPTVALVDVTHATALEIIALLAGAGVRVVAYGPHVDTAALDAASQAGATEVLPRSRCFARLTDLLIPPT
;
A
#
# COMPACT_ATOMS: atom_id res chain seq x y z
N MET A 1 -15.23 3.09 -2.12
CA MET A 1 -16.00 1.81 -2.13
C MET A 1 -16.64 1.52 -0.78
N ASP A 2 -17.82 0.89 -0.73
CA ASP A 2 -18.37 0.34 0.52
C ASP A 2 -17.79 -1.06 0.83
N GLN A 3 -17.99 -1.56 2.05
CA GLN A 3 -17.43 -2.84 2.49
C GLN A 3 -18.00 -4.03 1.69
N ALA A 4 -19.26 -3.94 1.25
CA ALA A 4 -19.90 -4.96 0.43
C ALA A 4 -19.28 -5.05 -0.98
N GLY A 5 -19.01 -3.91 -1.61
CA GLY A 5 -18.33 -3.81 -2.89
C GLY A 5 -16.90 -4.34 -2.84
N TYR A 6 -16.14 -4.04 -1.78
CA TYR A 6 -14.80 -4.59 -1.60
C TYR A 6 -14.82 -6.12 -1.45
N ALA A 7 -15.71 -6.63 -0.59
CA ALA A 7 -15.86 -8.07 -0.38
C ALA A 7 -16.27 -8.81 -1.66
N TYR A 8 -17.13 -8.19 -2.49
CA TYR A 8 -17.47 -8.71 -3.81
C TYR A 8 -16.23 -8.82 -4.72
N ARG A 9 -15.40 -7.78 -4.79
CA ARG A 9 -14.16 -7.80 -5.58
C ARG A 9 -13.17 -8.86 -5.10
N CYS A 10 -13.08 -9.06 -3.78
CA CYS A 10 -12.25 -10.13 -3.20
C CYS A 10 -12.75 -11.52 -3.59
N ARG A 11 -14.06 -11.77 -3.58
CA ARG A 11 -14.62 -13.04 -4.05
C ARG A 11 -14.42 -13.23 -5.56
N ALA A 12 -14.65 -12.19 -6.35
CA ALA A 12 -14.48 -12.27 -7.81
C ALA A 12 -13.04 -12.63 -8.22
N VAL A 13 -12.02 -12.05 -7.58
CA VAL A 13 -10.63 -12.41 -7.86
C VAL A 13 -10.27 -13.80 -7.34
N ALA A 14 -10.83 -14.20 -6.19
CA ALA A 14 -10.66 -15.54 -5.64
C ALA A 14 -11.20 -16.62 -6.59
N ASP A 15 -12.44 -16.44 -7.06
CA ASP A 15 -13.10 -17.37 -7.97
C ASP A 15 -12.36 -17.46 -9.31
N ALA A 16 -11.92 -16.32 -9.86
CA ALA A 16 -11.17 -16.27 -11.11
C ALA A 16 -9.82 -16.99 -11.00
N LEU A 17 -9.06 -16.77 -9.92
CA LEU A 17 -7.78 -17.46 -9.70
C LEU A 17 -7.95 -18.96 -9.47
N ALA A 18 -8.96 -19.36 -8.69
CA ALA A 18 -9.24 -20.77 -8.46
C ALA A 18 -9.62 -21.50 -9.77
N ALA A 19 -10.45 -20.88 -10.61
CA ALA A 19 -10.80 -21.41 -11.92
C ALA A 19 -9.61 -21.44 -12.89
N GLY A 20 -8.73 -20.42 -12.84
CA GLY A 20 -7.57 -20.29 -13.73
C GLY A 20 -6.38 -21.19 -13.37
N TYR A 21 -6.29 -21.70 -12.13
CA TYR A 21 -5.11 -22.42 -11.64
C TYR A 21 -4.77 -23.67 -12.45
N ARG A 22 -5.69 -24.62 -12.56
CA ARG A 22 -5.44 -25.90 -13.24
C ARG A 22 -5.12 -25.71 -14.73
N PRO A 23 -5.94 -24.99 -15.53
CA PRO A 23 -5.66 -24.77 -16.95
C PRO A 23 -4.31 -24.07 -17.19
N TYR A 24 -3.91 -23.18 -16.28
CA TYR A 24 -2.61 -22.53 -16.35
C TYR A 24 -1.47 -23.53 -16.10
N VAL A 25 -1.51 -24.29 -15.00
CA VAL A 25 -0.43 -25.22 -14.65
C VAL A 25 -0.28 -26.30 -15.73
N GLU A 26 -1.38 -26.88 -16.21
CA GLU A 26 -1.35 -27.87 -17.29
C GLU A 26 -0.74 -27.31 -18.58
N ARG A 27 -1.07 -26.06 -18.94
CA ARG A 27 -0.48 -25.38 -20.10
C ARG A 27 1.02 -25.17 -19.93
N VAL A 28 1.48 -24.75 -18.75
CA VAL A 28 2.91 -24.50 -18.50
C VAL A 28 3.71 -25.82 -18.49
N LEU A 29 3.16 -26.88 -17.88
CA LEU A 29 3.76 -28.20 -17.91
C LEU A 29 3.90 -28.71 -19.35
N ALA A 30 2.83 -28.64 -20.14
CA ALA A 30 2.84 -29.03 -21.55
C ALA A 30 3.85 -28.22 -22.38
N GLY A 31 3.91 -26.90 -22.17
CA GLY A 31 4.89 -26.02 -22.82
C GLY A 31 6.36 -26.34 -22.49
N ARG A 32 6.59 -27.07 -21.38
CA ARG A 32 7.90 -27.55 -20.95
C ARG A 32 8.16 -29.02 -21.30
N GLY A 33 7.22 -29.67 -21.98
CA GLY A 33 7.30 -31.11 -22.28
C GLY A 33 7.18 -32.00 -21.03
N LEU A 34 6.57 -31.50 -19.96
CA LEU A 34 6.31 -32.24 -18.73
C LEU A 34 4.91 -32.86 -18.79
N ASP A 35 4.81 -34.14 -18.43
CA ASP A 35 3.54 -34.86 -18.38
C ASP A 35 2.71 -34.40 -17.18
N ALA A 36 1.60 -33.71 -17.43
CA ALA A 36 0.67 -33.28 -16.40
C ALA A 36 -0.01 -34.46 -15.68
N GLY A 37 -0.17 -35.60 -16.34
CA GLY A 37 -0.72 -36.82 -15.74
C GLY A 37 0.18 -37.38 -14.64
N ALA A 38 1.50 -37.25 -14.79
CA ALA A 38 2.47 -37.70 -13.79
C ALA A 38 2.41 -36.91 -12.46
N VAL A 39 1.81 -35.71 -12.47
CA VAL A 39 1.68 -34.83 -11.30
C VAL A 39 0.24 -34.40 -11.01
N GLU A 40 -0.75 -35.12 -11.56
CA GLU A 40 -2.17 -34.73 -11.51
C GLU A 40 -2.68 -34.53 -10.06
N ASP A 41 -2.37 -35.47 -9.17
CA ASP A 41 -2.74 -35.39 -7.74
C ASP A 41 -2.14 -34.17 -7.06
N ALA A 42 -0.90 -33.81 -7.44
CA ALA A 42 -0.21 -32.64 -6.91
C ALA A 42 -0.83 -31.34 -7.44
N VAL A 43 -1.20 -31.29 -8.71
CA VAL A 43 -1.95 -30.16 -9.29
C VAL A 43 -3.32 -30.02 -8.62
N HIS A 44 -4.02 -31.13 -8.36
CA HIS A 44 -5.28 -31.12 -7.63
C HIS A 44 -5.11 -30.61 -6.19
N SER A 45 -4.06 -31.07 -5.50
CA SER A 45 -3.71 -30.62 -4.15
C SER A 45 -3.43 -29.11 -4.11
N GLY A 46 -2.63 -28.60 -5.04
CA GLY A 46 -2.35 -27.17 -5.18
C GLY A 46 -3.61 -26.34 -5.43
N ALA A 47 -4.50 -26.79 -6.33
CA ALA A 47 -5.77 -26.13 -6.58
C ALA A 47 -6.65 -26.03 -5.32
N ARG A 48 -6.71 -27.11 -4.54
CA ARG A 48 -7.43 -27.14 -3.26
C ARG A 48 -6.82 -26.21 -2.22
N MET A 49 -5.50 -26.19 -2.11
CA MET A 49 -4.77 -25.27 -1.22
C MET A 49 -5.07 -23.82 -1.59
N LEU A 50 -4.98 -23.47 -2.88
CA LEU A 50 -5.29 -22.13 -3.36
C LEU A 50 -6.73 -21.73 -3.02
N ALA A 51 -7.70 -22.59 -3.32
CA ALA A 51 -9.10 -22.31 -3.04
C ALA A 51 -9.37 -22.08 -1.54
N ALA A 52 -8.78 -22.89 -0.65
CA ALA A 52 -8.91 -22.73 0.80
C ALA A 52 -8.26 -21.42 1.30
N SER A 53 -7.07 -21.09 0.79
CA SER A 53 -6.37 -19.85 1.12
C SER A 53 -7.13 -18.62 0.65
N LEU A 54 -7.65 -18.64 -0.58
CA LEU A 54 -8.43 -17.54 -1.16
C LEU A 54 -9.79 -17.36 -0.47
N ALA A 55 -10.47 -18.46 -0.09
CA ALA A 55 -11.71 -18.41 0.69
C ALA A 55 -11.48 -17.73 2.04
N THR A 56 -10.41 -18.09 2.75
CA THR A 56 -10.01 -17.43 4.00
C THR A 56 -9.67 -15.96 3.78
N TRP A 57 -8.81 -15.69 2.80
CA TRP A 57 -8.30 -14.36 2.48
C TRP A 57 -9.39 -13.38 2.06
N SER A 58 -10.36 -13.83 1.24
CA SER A 58 -11.44 -12.98 0.72
C SER A 58 -12.45 -12.55 1.80
N GLY A 59 -12.50 -13.28 2.92
CA GLY A 59 -13.30 -12.90 4.10
C GLY A 59 -12.62 -11.88 5.01
N LEU A 60 -11.33 -11.61 4.83
CA LEU A 60 -10.59 -10.65 5.66
C LEU A 60 -10.86 -9.21 5.25
N PRO A 61 -10.88 -8.25 6.21
CA PRO A 61 -10.81 -6.83 5.89
C PRO A 61 -9.54 -6.50 5.08
N ALA A 62 -9.59 -5.46 4.23
CA ALA A 62 -8.50 -5.05 3.34
C ALA A 62 -7.15 -4.92 4.08
N LEU A 63 -7.14 -4.29 5.26
CA LEU A 63 -5.91 -4.12 6.07
C LEU A 63 -5.34 -5.41 6.65
N ARG A 64 -6.14 -6.46 6.79
CA ARG A 64 -5.69 -7.77 7.28
C ARG A 64 -5.25 -8.71 6.17
N GLN A 65 -5.46 -8.34 4.91
CA GLN A 65 -4.99 -9.07 3.75
C GLN A 65 -3.49 -8.79 3.50
N ARG A 66 -2.63 -9.38 4.34
CA ARG A 66 -1.18 -9.20 4.23
C ARG A 66 -0.60 -9.79 2.95
N ALA A 67 -1.11 -10.95 2.52
CA ALA A 67 -0.78 -11.54 1.23
C ALA A 67 -1.66 -10.97 0.11
N THR A 68 -1.08 -10.87 -1.08
CA THR A 68 -1.77 -10.63 -2.34
C THR A 68 -2.31 -11.94 -2.91
N PRO A 69 -3.37 -11.91 -3.73
CA PRO A 69 -3.89 -13.11 -4.39
C PRO A 69 -2.84 -13.84 -5.23
N MET A 70 -1.89 -13.10 -5.83
CA MET A 70 -0.82 -13.68 -6.63
C MET A 70 0.24 -14.40 -5.77
N GLU A 71 0.53 -13.91 -4.56
CA GLU A 71 1.39 -14.63 -3.62
C GLU A 71 0.75 -15.96 -3.21
N LEU A 72 -0.56 -15.95 -2.89
CA LEU A 72 -1.29 -17.19 -2.58
C LEU A 72 -1.30 -18.18 -3.77
N PHE A 73 -1.44 -17.68 -4.99
CA PHE A 73 -1.33 -18.50 -6.20
C PHE A 73 0.05 -19.14 -6.32
N ARG A 74 1.12 -18.37 -6.09
CA ARG A 74 2.50 -18.86 -6.17
C ARG A 74 2.81 -19.87 -5.07
N GLU A 75 2.32 -19.67 -3.85
CA GLU A 75 2.45 -20.65 -2.77
C GLU A 75 1.77 -21.98 -3.12
N ALA A 76 0.63 -21.92 -3.81
CA ALA A 76 -0.08 -23.11 -4.27
C ALA A 76 0.65 -23.90 -5.37
N LEU A 77 1.77 -23.42 -5.90
CA LEU A 77 2.63 -24.20 -6.82
C LEU A 77 3.61 -25.12 -6.09
N ALA A 78 3.67 -25.09 -4.74
CA ALA A 78 4.54 -25.97 -3.98
C ALA A 78 4.23 -27.47 -4.18
N PRO A 79 2.96 -27.94 -4.18
CA PRO A 79 2.67 -29.35 -4.44
C PRO A 79 3.18 -29.87 -5.80
N PRO A 80 2.86 -29.25 -6.97
CA PRO A 80 3.40 -29.73 -8.24
C PRO A 80 4.93 -29.60 -8.31
N THR A 81 5.52 -28.57 -7.72
CA THR A 81 6.99 -28.43 -7.62
C THR A 81 7.61 -29.61 -6.87
N ASN A 82 7.06 -29.97 -5.70
CA ASN A 82 7.56 -31.09 -4.91
C ASN A 82 7.38 -32.44 -5.62
N ALA A 83 6.30 -32.61 -6.37
CA ALA A 83 6.07 -33.82 -7.16
C ALA A 83 7.10 -33.96 -8.30
N LEU A 84 7.38 -32.88 -9.03
CA LEU A 84 8.42 -32.88 -10.07
C LEU A 84 9.82 -33.17 -9.49
N LEU A 85 10.13 -32.62 -8.31
CA LEU A 85 11.37 -32.96 -7.60
C LEU A 85 11.44 -34.45 -7.24
N ALA A 86 10.35 -35.02 -6.71
CA ALA A 86 10.28 -36.43 -6.34
C ALA A 86 10.42 -37.37 -7.55
N LEU A 87 9.97 -36.92 -8.72
CA LEU A 87 10.14 -37.63 -10.01
C LEU A 87 11.55 -37.47 -10.60
N GLY A 88 12.43 -36.66 -9.99
CA GLY A 88 13.78 -36.42 -10.48
C GLY A 88 13.85 -35.56 -11.74
N VAL A 89 12.81 -34.76 -12.01
CA VAL A 89 12.81 -33.81 -13.13
C VAL A 89 13.88 -32.76 -12.90
N ALA A 90 14.67 -32.46 -13.94
CA ALA A 90 15.70 -31.42 -13.85
C ALA A 90 15.05 -30.02 -13.73
N PRO A 91 15.55 -29.14 -12.84
CA PRO A 91 15.09 -27.76 -12.77
C PRO A 91 15.19 -27.03 -14.10
N ALA A 92 14.26 -26.09 -14.33
CA ALA A 92 14.27 -25.29 -15.54
C ALA A 92 15.45 -24.31 -15.54
N PRO A 93 16.10 -24.06 -16.70
CA PRO A 93 17.04 -22.96 -16.81
C PRO A 93 16.29 -21.63 -16.63
N ARG A 94 16.74 -20.78 -15.70
CA ARG A 94 16.11 -19.48 -15.41
C ARG A 94 17.12 -18.35 -15.47
N ASP A 95 16.64 -17.17 -15.85
CA ASP A 95 17.45 -15.94 -15.85
C ASP A 95 17.50 -15.29 -14.46
N GLN A 96 18.47 -14.39 -14.24
CA GLN A 96 18.62 -13.70 -12.94
C GLN A 96 17.37 -12.90 -12.52
N PRO A 97 16.66 -12.19 -13.42
CA PRO A 97 15.42 -11.52 -13.07
C PRO A 97 14.35 -12.47 -12.51
N SER A 98 14.11 -13.62 -13.13
CA SER A 98 13.10 -14.59 -12.68
C SER A 98 13.48 -15.20 -11.33
N MET A 99 14.78 -15.46 -11.12
CA MET A 99 15.33 -15.91 -9.84
C MET A 99 15.13 -14.92 -8.69
N ARG A 100 15.14 -13.62 -8.95
CA ARG A 100 14.89 -12.60 -7.92
C ARG A 100 13.40 -12.45 -7.60
N THR A 101 12.55 -12.54 -8.62
CA THR A 101 11.11 -12.30 -8.48
C THR A 101 10.40 -13.46 -7.79
N VAL A 102 10.79 -14.70 -8.09
CA VAL A 102 10.21 -15.91 -7.47
C VAL A 102 11.32 -16.93 -7.16
N PRO A 103 12.10 -16.75 -6.08
CA PRO A 103 13.31 -17.56 -5.84
C PRO A 103 13.08 -19.07 -5.74
N GLY A 104 11.92 -19.50 -5.23
CA GLY A 104 11.58 -20.91 -5.00
C GLY A 104 11.00 -21.66 -6.21
N ASP A 105 10.83 -21.00 -7.35
CA ASP A 105 10.17 -21.59 -8.52
C ASP A 105 11.18 -22.34 -9.41
N LEU A 106 11.54 -23.55 -8.98
CA LEU A 106 12.61 -24.36 -9.60
C LEU A 106 12.29 -24.80 -11.03
N PHE A 107 11.01 -24.99 -11.35
CA PHE A 107 10.57 -25.44 -12.67
C PHE A 107 9.97 -24.31 -13.50
N ASP A 108 10.06 -23.08 -12.99
CA ASP A 108 9.58 -21.88 -13.66
C ASP A 108 8.08 -21.99 -14.03
N LEU A 109 7.31 -22.46 -13.07
CA LEU A 109 5.86 -22.67 -13.15
C LEU A 109 5.08 -21.39 -12.81
N ALA A 110 5.68 -20.46 -12.06
CA ALA A 110 4.99 -19.29 -11.55
C ALA A 110 4.65 -18.30 -12.67
N PRO A 111 3.43 -17.74 -12.68
CA PRO A 111 3.09 -16.71 -13.65
C PRO A 111 3.93 -15.46 -13.35
N ALA A 112 4.47 -14.87 -14.41
CA ALA A 112 5.16 -13.58 -14.34
C ALA A 112 4.14 -12.48 -14.00
N SER A 113 2.92 -12.59 -14.54
CA SER A 113 1.82 -11.66 -14.30
C SER A 113 0.45 -12.34 -14.34
N ALA A 114 -0.59 -11.63 -13.89
CA ALA A 114 -1.97 -12.11 -14.02
C ALA A 114 -2.45 -12.19 -15.49
N GLN A 115 -1.76 -11.56 -16.45
CA GLN A 115 -2.07 -11.73 -17.88
C GLN A 115 -1.78 -13.16 -18.35
N ASP A 116 -0.81 -13.83 -17.75
CA ASP A 116 -0.45 -15.22 -18.08
C ASP A 116 -1.57 -16.21 -17.71
N LEU A 117 -2.47 -15.80 -16.81
CA LEU A 117 -3.62 -16.58 -16.33
C LEU A 117 -4.89 -16.36 -17.17
N GLY A 118 -4.86 -15.40 -18.11
CA GLY A 118 -5.97 -15.06 -18.99
C GLY A 118 -6.70 -13.78 -18.60
N ASP A 119 -7.48 -13.26 -19.56
CA ASP A 119 -8.11 -11.95 -19.50
C ASP A 119 -9.08 -11.75 -18.32
N ASP A 120 -9.84 -12.78 -17.96
CA ASP A 120 -10.80 -12.70 -16.85
C ASP A 120 -10.10 -12.55 -15.50
N VAL A 121 -9.01 -13.29 -15.31
CA VAL A 121 -8.18 -13.19 -14.11
C VAL A 121 -7.51 -11.82 -14.05
N TRP A 122 -6.97 -11.34 -15.16
CA TRP A 122 -6.38 -10.01 -15.25
C TRP A 122 -7.39 -8.90 -14.89
N ARG A 123 -8.58 -8.92 -15.49
CA ARG A 123 -9.65 -7.95 -15.20
C ARG A 123 -10.06 -7.99 -13.72
N ALA A 124 -10.22 -9.18 -13.15
CA ALA A 124 -10.56 -9.34 -11.75
C ALA A 124 -9.45 -8.80 -10.82
N MET A 125 -8.19 -9.07 -11.13
CA MET A 125 -7.02 -8.57 -10.39
C MET A 125 -6.91 -7.04 -10.45
N VAL A 126 -7.12 -6.42 -11.62
CA VAL A 126 -7.11 -4.96 -11.76
C VAL A 126 -8.26 -4.33 -10.96
N ALA A 127 -9.47 -4.85 -11.10
CA ALA A 127 -10.64 -4.35 -10.39
C ALA A 127 -10.48 -4.48 -8.86
N TRP A 128 -9.93 -5.60 -8.39
CA TRP A 128 -9.59 -5.77 -6.98
C TRP A 128 -8.47 -4.81 -6.54
N GLY A 129 -7.43 -4.59 -7.35
CA GLY A 129 -6.35 -3.67 -7.03
C GLY A 129 -6.82 -2.23 -6.83
N ILE A 130 -7.71 -1.74 -7.71
CA ILE A 130 -8.38 -0.44 -7.57
C ILE A 130 -9.22 -0.41 -6.29
N ALA A 131 -10.06 -1.43 -6.07
CA ALA A 131 -10.89 -1.54 -4.89
C ALA A 131 -10.08 -1.59 -3.59
N ARG A 132 -8.93 -2.26 -3.59
CA ARG A 132 -8.00 -2.32 -2.46
C ARG A 132 -7.32 -0.98 -2.23
N ALA A 133 -6.90 -0.28 -3.29
CA ALA A 133 -6.36 1.06 -3.17
C ALA A 133 -7.39 2.00 -2.53
N GLU A 134 -8.66 1.95 -2.96
CA GLU A 134 -9.75 2.72 -2.33
C GLU A 134 -10.00 2.30 -0.88
N ALA A 135 -10.04 0.99 -0.59
CA ALA A 135 -10.34 0.49 0.75
C ALA A 135 -9.22 0.76 1.75
N VAL A 136 -7.96 0.69 1.33
CA VAL A 136 -6.79 1.00 2.14
C VAL A 136 -6.58 2.51 2.27
N ALA A 137 -6.89 3.29 1.22
CA ALA A 137 -6.89 4.75 1.30
C ALA A 137 -8.01 5.30 2.21
N GLY A 138 -9.00 4.47 2.60
CA GLY A 138 -10.18 4.89 3.36
C GLY A 138 -10.35 4.29 4.77
N VAL A 139 -9.55 3.32 5.22
CA VAL A 139 -9.68 2.76 6.58
C VAL A 139 -8.31 2.33 7.11
N VAL A 140 -7.78 3.10 8.06
CA VAL A 140 -7.15 2.56 9.27
C VAL A 140 -8.11 2.89 10.40
N PRO A 141 -8.46 1.94 11.30
CA PRO A 141 -9.27 2.30 12.47
C PRO A 141 -8.47 3.34 13.25
N ALA A 142 -9.01 4.55 13.30
CA ALA A 142 -8.37 5.62 14.04
C ALA A 142 -8.25 5.19 15.51
N PRO A 143 -7.11 5.42 16.17
CA PRO A 143 -7.01 5.18 17.60
C PRO A 143 -8.12 5.97 18.32
N PRO A 144 -8.68 5.42 19.41
CA PRO A 144 -9.78 6.08 20.12
C PRO A 144 -9.42 7.54 20.44
N GLY A 145 -10.21 8.48 19.92
CA GLY A 145 -9.99 9.93 20.08
C GLY A 145 -9.73 10.72 18.78
N VAL A 146 -9.54 10.06 17.63
CA VAL A 146 -9.36 10.75 16.34
C VAL A 146 -10.70 10.83 15.57
N PRO A 147 -11.21 12.02 15.22
CA PRO A 147 -12.46 12.18 14.47
C PRO A 147 -12.40 11.51 13.09
N ALA A 148 -13.49 10.90 12.64
CA ALA A 148 -13.59 10.38 11.27
C ALA A 148 -13.40 11.51 10.25
N GLY A 149 -12.51 11.30 9.27
CA GLY A 149 -12.18 12.33 8.25
C GLY A 149 -11.09 13.33 8.67
N HIS A 150 -10.31 13.02 9.71
CA HIS A 150 -9.18 13.84 10.13
C HIS A 150 -8.06 13.85 9.08
N ARG A 151 -7.80 15.03 8.52
CA ARG A 151 -6.80 15.26 7.47
C ARG A 151 -5.68 16.15 7.97
N VAL A 152 -4.44 15.75 7.70
CA VAL A 152 -3.24 16.53 7.99
C VAL A 152 -2.54 16.91 6.70
N ALA A 153 -2.00 18.12 6.64
CA ALA A 153 -1.11 18.53 5.56
C ALA A 153 0.38 18.46 5.96
N LEU A 154 1.24 18.17 4.99
CA LEU A 154 2.69 18.25 5.10
C LEU A 154 3.27 19.06 3.94
N VAL A 155 4.13 20.01 4.28
CA VAL A 155 5.00 20.73 3.35
C VAL A 155 6.44 20.51 3.77
N SER A 156 7.17 19.72 2.99
CA SER A 156 8.60 19.46 3.21
C SER A 156 9.29 18.98 1.93
N THR A 157 10.50 19.46 1.69
CA THR A 157 11.37 19.00 0.61
C THR A 157 12.15 17.73 0.97
N ASP A 158 12.27 17.40 2.26
CA ASP A 158 13.04 16.26 2.75
C ASP A 158 12.27 14.93 2.60
N LEU A 159 12.90 13.94 1.95
CA LEU A 159 12.31 12.61 1.72
C LEU A 159 12.09 11.82 3.02
N MET A 160 12.99 11.96 3.99
CA MET A 160 12.92 11.24 5.27
C MET A 160 11.80 11.78 6.15
N ASP A 161 11.57 13.09 6.12
CA ASP A 161 10.43 13.70 6.81
C ASP A 161 9.11 13.22 6.23
N ARG A 162 8.98 13.25 4.90
CA ARG A 162 7.79 12.73 4.22
C ARG A 162 7.53 11.27 4.59
N SER A 163 8.56 10.43 4.60
CA SER A 163 8.42 9.03 4.96
C SER A 163 7.96 8.83 6.41
N LYS A 164 8.50 9.60 7.37
CA LYS A 164 8.15 9.48 8.79
C LYS A 164 6.74 9.99 9.08
N VAL A 165 6.37 11.13 8.51
CA VAL A 165 5.02 11.71 8.65
C VAL A 165 3.98 10.82 7.99
N ALA A 166 4.27 10.25 6.80
CA ALA A 166 3.39 9.29 6.15
C ALA A 166 3.16 8.05 7.01
N ALA A 167 4.23 7.45 7.55
CA ALA A 167 4.12 6.28 8.42
C ALA A 167 3.33 6.59 9.71
N ALA A 168 3.50 7.77 10.30
CA ALA A 168 2.77 8.17 11.51
C ALA A 168 1.28 8.45 11.21
N ALA A 169 0.97 9.12 10.10
CA ALA A 169 -0.39 9.37 9.68
C ALA A 169 -1.12 8.05 9.33
N GLU A 170 -0.44 7.15 8.62
CA GLU A 170 -0.95 5.80 8.32
C GLU A 170 -1.23 5.03 9.60
N ALA A 171 -0.29 4.97 10.56
CA ALA A 171 -0.49 4.28 11.83
C ALA A 171 -1.68 4.84 12.65
N ALA A 172 -2.01 6.13 12.47
CA ALA A 172 -3.11 6.79 13.15
C ALA A 172 -4.41 6.84 12.33
N GLY A 173 -4.42 6.35 11.09
CA GLY A 173 -5.56 6.46 10.17
C GLY A 173 -5.97 7.86 9.78
N ILE A 174 -4.97 8.72 9.64
CA ILE A 174 -5.11 10.11 9.25
C ILE A 174 -4.84 10.23 7.76
N GLU A 175 -5.70 10.95 7.03
CA GLU A 175 -5.43 11.27 5.63
C GLU A 175 -4.30 12.30 5.55
N LEU A 176 -3.19 11.98 4.87
CA LEU A 176 -2.06 12.89 4.68
C LEU A 176 -2.07 13.55 3.30
N ALA A 177 -2.17 14.87 3.27
CA ALA A 177 -1.99 15.68 2.07
C ALA A 177 -0.55 16.22 1.99
N VAL A 178 0.20 15.85 0.96
CA VAL A 178 1.55 16.40 0.73
C VAL A 178 1.47 17.52 -0.29
N TRP A 179 1.77 18.74 0.13
CA TRP A 179 1.76 19.93 -0.72
C TRP A 179 3.17 20.44 -0.98
N ARG A 180 3.35 21.11 -2.12
CA ARG A 180 4.69 21.49 -2.64
C ARG A 180 4.83 22.97 -2.95
N ASN A 181 3.74 23.72 -2.98
CA ASN A 181 3.74 25.15 -3.29
C ASN A 181 2.43 25.82 -2.84
N PRO A 182 2.40 27.16 -2.72
CA PRO A 182 1.20 27.92 -2.31
C PRO A 182 -0.04 27.61 -3.16
N GLY A 183 0.11 27.41 -4.48
CA GLY A 183 -1.01 27.07 -5.37
C GLY A 183 -1.68 25.73 -5.01
N SER A 184 -0.89 24.70 -4.70
CA SER A 184 -1.40 23.40 -4.24
C SER A 184 -2.09 23.49 -2.87
N VAL A 185 -1.62 24.39 -2.01
CA VAL A 185 -2.25 24.68 -0.71
C VAL A 185 -3.60 25.35 -0.91
N ALA A 186 -3.66 26.43 -1.71
CA ALA A 186 -4.90 27.16 -1.98
C ALA A 186 -5.98 26.26 -2.60
N ALA A 187 -5.63 25.43 -3.59
CA ALA A 187 -6.55 24.47 -4.19
C ALA A 187 -7.03 23.40 -3.18
N GLY A 188 -6.12 22.91 -2.33
CA GLY A 188 -6.43 21.92 -1.30
C GLY A 188 -7.36 22.43 -0.21
N LEU A 189 -7.15 23.67 0.24
CA LEU A 189 -7.98 24.36 1.23
C LEU A 189 -9.43 24.54 0.76
N GLY A 190 -9.63 24.88 -0.53
CA GLY A 190 -10.96 25.07 -1.09
C GLY A 190 -11.78 23.78 -1.26
N SER A 191 -11.14 22.62 -1.20
CA SER A 191 -11.79 21.32 -1.40
C SER A 191 -12.08 20.61 -0.08
N SER A 192 -11.05 20.44 0.76
CA SER A 192 -11.17 19.78 2.07
C SER A 192 -10.03 20.25 2.97
N PRO A 193 -10.25 21.27 3.82
CA PRO A 193 -9.18 21.85 4.62
C PRO A 193 -8.67 20.85 5.68
N PRO A 194 -7.35 20.72 5.88
CA PRO A 194 -6.80 19.95 6.98
C PRO A 194 -6.99 20.70 8.29
N THR A 195 -7.02 19.96 9.39
CA THR A 195 -7.10 20.54 10.75
C THR A 195 -5.72 20.90 11.29
N VAL A 196 -4.67 20.19 10.84
CA VAL A 196 -3.27 20.44 11.21
C VAL A 196 -2.41 20.44 9.96
N ALA A 197 -1.40 21.32 9.91
CA ALA A 197 -0.38 21.32 8.88
C ALA A 197 1.02 21.34 9.48
N LEU A 198 1.89 20.42 9.05
CA LEU A 198 3.32 20.42 9.36
C LEU A 198 4.08 21.14 8.23
N VAL A 199 4.81 22.20 8.56
CA VAL A 199 5.55 23.00 7.56
C VAL A 199 7.03 23.05 7.91
N ASP A 200 7.86 22.53 7.02
CA ASP A 200 9.31 22.67 7.07
C ASP A 200 9.70 24.11 6.72
N VAL A 201 10.28 24.84 7.68
CA VAL A 201 10.69 26.24 7.48
C VAL A 201 11.80 26.40 6.45
N THR A 202 12.50 25.31 6.11
CA THR A 202 13.53 25.32 5.05
C THR A 202 12.93 25.28 3.65
N HIS A 203 11.62 25.04 3.53
CA HIS A 203 10.92 25.11 2.25
C HIS A 203 10.95 26.55 1.71
N ALA A 204 11.31 26.74 0.44
CA ALA A 204 11.55 28.06 -0.16
C ALA A 204 10.38 29.05 0.01
N THR A 205 9.14 28.54 0.00
CA THR A 205 7.91 29.34 0.18
C THR A 205 7.23 29.09 1.53
N ALA A 206 7.96 28.67 2.56
CA ALA A 206 7.39 28.27 3.86
C ALA A 206 6.54 29.38 4.49
N LEU A 207 7.05 30.61 4.55
CA LEU A 207 6.37 31.73 5.21
C LEU A 207 5.02 32.08 4.54
N GLU A 208 4.98 32.08 3.20
CA GLU A 208 3.76 32.31 2.44
C GLU A 208 2.74 31.20 2.68
N ILE A 209 3.19 29.95 2.69
CA ILE A 209 2.35 28.78 2.97
C ILE A 209 1.79 28.84 4.40
N ILE A 210 2.61 29.21 5.39
CA ILE A 210 2.19 29.35 6.78
C ILE A 210 1.11 30.44 6.89
N ALA A 211 1.32 31.60 6.26
CA ALA A 211 0.34 32.68 6.28
C ALA A 211 -1.00 32.29 5.63
N LEU A 212 -0.97 31.57 4.50
CA LEU A 212 -2.18 31.05 3.85
C LEU A 212 -2.95 30.08 4.75
N LEU A 213 -2.24 29.16 5.40
CA LEU A 213 -2.84 28.15 6.28
C LEU A 213 -3.41 28.76 7.56
N ALA A 214 -2.66 29.66 8.18
CA ALA A 214 -3.09 30.39 9.37
C ALA A 214 -4.32 31.27 9.06
N GLY A 215 -4.33 31.95 7.91
CA GLY A 215 -5.47 32.73 7.45
C GLY A 215 -6.74 31.90 7.19
N ALA A 216 -6.57 30.61 6.88
CA ALA A 216 -7.67 29.65 6.75
C ALA A 216 -8.05 28.98 8.09
N GLY A 217 -7.43 29.35 9.21
CA GLY A 217 -7.72 28.80 10.53
C GLY A 217 -7.12 27.41 10.79
N VAL A 218 -6.20 26.94 9.94
CA VAL A 218 -5.52 25.65 10.13
C VAL A 218 -4.50 25.76 11.27
N ARG A 219 -4.42 24.75 12.15
CA ARG A 219 -3.34 24.68 13.14
C ARG A 219 -2.01 24.38 12.43
N VAL A 220 -1.11 25.36 12.39
CA VAL A 220 0.19 25.20 11.71
C VAL A 220 1.28 24.90 12.74
N VAL A 221 1.97 23.77 12.54
CA VAL A 221 3.19 23.41 13.28
C VAL A 221 4.37 23.57 12.34
N ALA A 222 5.13 24.65 12.52
CA ALA A 222 6.35 24.88 11.76
C ALA A 222 7.53 24.16 12.41
N TYR A 223 8.41 23.56 11.62
CA TYR A 223 9.60 22.91 12.14
C TYR A 223 10.83 23.15 11.26
N GLY A 224 12.01 23.07 11.87
CA GLY A 224 13.26 23.33 11.15
C GLY A 224 14.52 22.98 11.95
N PRO A 225 15.70 23.22 11.37
CA PRO A 225 16.97 23.14 12.09
C PRO A 225 16.95 24.05 13.32
N HIS A 226 17.36 23.52 14.49
CA HIS A 226 17.38 24.28 15.75
C HIS A 226 18.35 25.47 15.74
N VAL A 227 19.30 25.49 14.80
CA VAL A 227 20.27 26.56 14.59
C VAL A 227 19.70 27.72 13.78
N ASP A 228 18.57 27.51 13.09
CA ASP A 228 17.93 28.52 12.24
C ASP A 228 16.81 29.25 13.00
N THR A 229 17.21 29.93 14.08
CA THR A 229 16.26 30.63 14.97
C THR A 229 15.50 31.74 14.25
N ALA A 230 16.14 32.41 13.27
CA ALA A 230 15.52 33.46 12.49
C ALA A 230 14.37 32.92 11.60
N ALA A 231 14.55 31.77 10.95
CA ALA A 231 13.46 31.15 10.18
C ALA A 231 12.31 30.67 11.08
N LEU A 232 12.62 30.16 12.28
CA LEU A 232 11.62 29.76 13.26
C LEU A 232 10.83 30.96 13.81
N ASP A 233 11.49 32.07 14.11
CA ASP A 233 10.83 33.31 14.54
C ASP A 233 9.95 33.90 13.44
N ALA A 234 10.44 33.91 12.19
CA ALA A 234 9.66 34.35 11.03
C ALA A 234 8.42 33.46 10.81
N ALA A 235 8.53 32.15 11.02
CA ALA A 235 7.39 31.23 10.94
C ALA A 235 6.33 31.54 12.01
N SER A 236 6.75 31.86 13.23
CA SER A 236 5.86 32.31 14.31
C SER A 236 5.12 33.59 13.91
N GLN A 237 5.85 34.58 13.39
CA GLN A 237 5.28 35.86 12.92
C GLN A 237 4.33 35.69 11.73
N ALA A 238 4.57 34.70 10.87
CA ALA A 238 3.69 34.35 9.75
C ALA A 238 2.38 33.67 10.19
N GLY A 239 2.22 33.35 11.48
CA GLY A 239 0.99 32.79 12.05
C GLY A 239 1.07 31.31 12.40
N ALA A 240 2.28 30.72 12.47
CA ALA A 240 2.42 29.35 12.98
C ALA A 240 1.89 29.24 14.42
N THR A 241 1.04 28.25 14.68
CA THR A 241 0.47 27.99 16.01
C THR A 241 1.54 27.46 16.96
N GLU A 242 2.47 26.66 16.45
CA GLU A 242 3.58 26.10 17.22
C GLU A 242 4.82 26.04 16.32
N VAL A 243 5.99 26.36 16.88
CA VAL A 243 7.27 26.31 16.18
C VAL A 243 8.24 25.43 16.94
N LEU A 244 8.79 24.39 16.28
CA LEU A 244 9.57 23.35 16.94
C LEU A 244 10.89 23.07 16.22
N PRO A 245 11.98 22.80 16.95
CA PRO A 245 13.12 22.09 16.40
C PRO A 245 12.68 20.77 15.76
N ARG A 246 13.25 20.42 14.60
CA ARG A 246 12.92 19.20 13.85
C ARG A 246 12.91 17.96 14.75
N SER A 247 13.96 17.72 15.51
CA SER A 247 14.05 16.57 16.42
C SER A 247 12.86 16.50 17.41
N ARG A 248 12.43 17.64 17.94
CA ARG A 248 11.29 17.74 18.86
C ARG A 248 9.94 17.57 18.17
N CYS A 249 9.78 18.10 16.95
CA CYS A 249 8.61 17.88 16.12
C CYS A 249 8.42 16.37 15.85
N PHE A 250 9.46 15.69 15.40
CA PHE A 250 9.40 14.26 15.09
C PHE A 250 9.28 13.38 16.34
N ALA A 251 9.81 13.81 17.49
CA ALA A 251 9.61 13.10 18.76
C ALA A 251 8.16 13.16 19.27
N ARG A 252 7.40 14.19 18.88
CA ARG A 252 5.99 14.41 19.29
C ARG A 252 5.00 14.17 18.14
N LEU A 253 5.45 13.51 17.07
CA LEU A 253 4.71 13.47 15.81
C LEU A 253 3.27 12.95 16.00
N THR A 254 3.10 11.84 16.71
CA THR A 254 1.77 11.27 16.98
C THR A 254 0.83 12.26 17.67
N ASP A 255 1.31 12.97 18.69
CA ASP A 255 0.51 13.94 19.44
C ASP A 255 0.17 15.19 18.61
N LEU A 256 1.09 15.59 17.74
CA LEU A 256 0.92 16.78 16.89
C LEU A 256 -0.06 16.53 15.75
N LEU A 257 -0.12 15.30 15.23
CA LEU A 257 -1.03 14.94 14.15
C LEU A 257 -2.48 14.87 14.61
N ILE A 258 -2.74 14.65 15.90
CA ILE A 258 -4.09 14.53 16.48
C ILE A 258 -4.54 15.93 16.97
N PRO A 259 -5.79 16.36 16.72
CA PRO A 259 -6.26 17.63 17.23
C PRO A 259 -6.47 17.51 18.75
N PRO A 260 -6.19 18.56 19.54
CA PRO A 260 -6.53 18.55 20.96
C PRO A 260 -8.05 18.40 21.12
N THR A 261 -8.48 17.52 22.02
CA THR A 261 -9.88 17.36 22.45
C THR A 261 -10.45 18.62 23.09
#